data_AF-A0AAD7VVS2-F1
#
_entry.id   AF-A0AAD7VVS2-F1
#
_cell.length_a   1.000
_cell.length_b   1.000
_cell.length_c   1.000
_cell.angle_alpha   90.00
_cell.angle_beta   90.00
_cell.angle_gamma   90.00
#
_symmetry.space_group_name_H-M   'P 1'
#
loop_
_entity.id
_entity.type
_entity.pdbx_description
1 polymer ?
#
loop_
_entity_poly.entity_id
_entity_poly.type
_entity_poly.pdbx_seq_one_letter_code
_entity_poly.pdbx_strand_id
1 'polypeptide(L)'
;MILPTASFWLFNALLMLADSTGTPSFITRYRIQVDKNNPVDPMKLRHAVKTVLCNQVFLSMPMVWLAFLVMKWRGNPCSLELPSFHRVLLEMAICGLLEEVIFYYSHRLFHHPTLYKHIHKIHHEWTAPIGVISLYTHPVEHVVS
;
A
#
# COMPACT_ATOMS: atom_id res chain seq x y z
N MET A 1 4.00 9.94 8.01
CA MET A 1 3.65 9.92 6.57
C MET A 1 4.82 10.23 5.64
N ILE A 2 5.61 11.28 5.87
CA ILE A 2 6.68 11.66 4.93
C ILE A 2 7.65 10.51 4.66
N LEU A 3 8.20 9.89 5.70
CA LEU A 3 9.16 8.78 5.55
C LEU A 3 8.58 7.57 4.79
N PRO A 4 7.46 6.94 5.23
CA PRO A 4 6.92 5.78 4.50
C PRO A 4 6.46 6.12 3.08
N THR A 5 5.87 7.29 2.85
CA THR A 5 5.48 7.74 1.51
C THR A 5 6.71 7.96 0.62
N ALA A 6 7.77 8.59 1.14
CA ALA A 6 9.01 8.81 0.39
C ALA A 6 9.70 7.47 0.07
N SER A 7 9.77 6.55 1.03
CA SER A 7 10.29 5.20 0.80
C SER A 7 9.49 4.48 -0.28
N PHE A 8 8.15 4.47 -0.17
CA PHE A 8 7.27 3.86 -1.16
C PHE A 8 7.55 4.39 -2.57
N TRP A 9 7.54 5.71 -2.77
CA TRP A 9 7.74 6.29 -4.10
C TRP A 9 9.16 6.12 -4.62
N LEU A 10 10.17 6.18 -3.75
CA LEU A 10 11.57 5.99 -4.15
C LEU A 10 11.80 4.57 -4.70
N PHE A 11 11.41 3.54 -3.95
CA PHE A 11 11.58 2.15 -4.39
C PHE A 11 10.73 1.86 -5.63
N ASN A 12 9.47 2.31 -5.64
CA ASN A 12 8.60 2.08 -6.79
C ASN A 12 9.01 2.86 -8.04
N ALA A 13 9.63 4.04 -7.91
CA ALA A 13 10.17 4.75 -9.07
C ALA A 13 11.27 3.92 -9.77
N LEU A 14 12.17 3.30 -9.01
CA LEU A 14 13.21 2.43 -9.56
C LEU A 14 12.61 1.20 -10.26
N LEU A 15 11.60 0.57 -9.64
CA LEU A 15 10.91 -0.58 -10.23
C LEU A 15 10.11 -0.19 -11.48
N MET A 16 9.36 0.92 -11.44
CA MET A 16 8.59 1.43 -12.58
C MET A 16 9.48 1.79 -13.77
N LEU A 17 10.68 2.33 -13.52
CA LEU A 17 11.67 2.56 -14.58
C LEU A 17 12.03 1.23 -15.25
N ALA A 18 12.40 0.21 -14.47
CA ALA A 18 12.71 -1.11 -15.00
C ALA A 18 11.53 -1.75 -15.73
N ASP A 19 10.31 -1.56 -15.22
CA ASP A 19 9.09 -2.11 -15.81
C ASP A 19 8.69 -1.42 -17.13
N SER A 20 9.01 -0.12 -17.27
CA SER A 20 8.69 0.67 -18.46
C SER A 20 9.77 0.57 -19.53
N THR A 21 11.06 0.49 -19.16
CA THR A 21 12.18 0.45 -20.11
C THR A 21 12.62 -0.97 -20.47
N GLY A 22 12.27 -1.97 -19.64
CA GLY A 22 12.79 -3.33 -19.78
C GLY A 22 14.26 -3.49 -19.37
N THR A 23 14.87 -2.47 -18.77
CA THR A 23 16.29 -2.42 -18.39
C THR A 23 16.45 -2.03 -16.91
N PRO A 24 17.48 -2.50 -16.19
CA PRO A 24 18.58 -3.35 -16.65
C PRO A 24 18.23 -4.86 -16.66
N SER A 25 18.88 -5.59 -17.57
CA SER A 25 18.63 -7.02 -17.81
C SER A 25 18.89 -7.92 -16.60
N PHE A 26 19.73 -7.49 -15.65
CA PHE A 26 19.99 -8.29 -14.45
C PHE A 26 18.77 -8.41 -13.52
N ILE A 27 17.84 -7.45 -13.56
CA ILE A 27 16.56 -7.50 -12.82
C ILE A 27 15.49 -8.13 -13.71
N THR A 28 15.33 -7.63 -14.94
CA THR A 28 14.20 -8.01 -15.80
C THR A 28 14.22 -9.47 -16.25
N ARG A 29 15.40 -10.12 -16.25
CA ARG A 29 15.53 -11.58 -16.49
C ARG A 29 14.81 -12.47 -15.48
N TYR A 30 14.50 -11.96 -14.28
CA TYR A 30 13.81 -12.72 -13.23
C TYR A 30 12.30 -12.52 -13.23
N ARG A 31 11.75 -11.80 -14.22
CA ARG A 31 10.31 -11.57 -14.33
C ARG A 31 9.60 -12.90 -14.62
N ILE A 32 8.62 -13.23 -13.79
CA ILE A 32 7.87 -14.50 -13.88
C ILE A 32 6.85 -14.47 -15.03
N GLN A 33 6.15 -13.34 -15.22
CA GLN A 33 5.11 -13.19 -16.25
C GLN A 33 5.63 -12.35 -17.42
N VAL A 34 6.42 -12.96 -18.29
CA VAL A 34 7.12 -12.24 -19.39
C VAL A 34 6.16 -11.67 -20.43
N ASP A 35 5.06 -12.36 -20.71
CA ASP A 35 4.09 -12.01 -21.77
C ASP A 35 2.99 -11.04 -21.30
N LYS A 36 3.00 -10.60 -20.04
CA LYS A 36 1.98 -9.72 -19.48
C LYS A 36 2.58 -8.40 -19.01
N ASN A 37 1.93 -7.29 -19.40
CA ASN A 37 2.32 -5.93 -19.02
C ASN A 37 3.80 -5.62 -19.34
N ASN A 38 4.28 -6.07 -20.51
CA ASN A 38 5.67 -5.90 -20.94
C ASN A 38 5.78 -5.41 -22.40
N PRO A 39 6.17 -4.15 -22.66
CA PRO A 39 6.37 -3.09 -21.66
C PRO A 39 5.03 -2.68 -21.03
N VAL A 40 5.10 -2.02 -19.87
CA VAL A 40 3.90 -1.51 -19.19
C VAL A 40 3.23 -0.44 -20.05
N ASP A 41 1.91 -0.52 -20.20
CA ASP A 41 1.11 0.52 -20.87
C ASP A 41 1.24 1.86 -20.10
N PRO A 42 1.79 2.93 -20.73
CA PRO A 42 1.97 4.22 -20.08
C PRO A 42 0.67 4.90 -19.66
N MET A 43 -0.44 4.69 -20.38
CA MET A 43 -1.74 5.27 -20.02
C MET A 43 -2.31 4.59 -18.78
N LYS A 44 -2.26 3.25 -18.76
CA LYS A 44 -2.69 2.45 -17.60
C LYS A 44 -1.84 2.77 -16.37
N LEU A 45 -0.51 2.88 -16.53
CA LEU A 45 0.40 3.27 -15.46
C LEU A 45 0.11 4.66 -14.92
N ARG A 46 -0.08 5.65 -15.81
CA ARG A 46 -0.41 7.02 -15.40
C ARG A 46 -1.73 7.07 -14.62
N HIS A 47 -2.72 6.29 -15.03
CA HIS A 47 -3.98 6.17 -14.28
C HIS A 47 -3.73 5.60 -12.89
N ALA A 48 -3.01 4.48 -12.77
CA ALA A 48 -2.70 3.87 -11.48
C ALA A 48 -1.92 4.82 -10.55
N VAL A 49 -0.89 5.50 -11.06
CA VAL A 49 -0.11 6.50 -10.29
C VAL A 49 -1.00 7.62 -9.77
N LYS A 50 -1.90 8.16 -10.62
CA LYS A 50 -2.86 9.19 -10.19
C LYS A 50 -3.78 8.68 -9.09
N THR A 51 -4.33 7.47 -9.23
CA THR A 51 -5.20 6.86 -8.21
C THR A 51 -4.47 6.68 -6.88
N VAL A 52 -3.23 6.16 -6.89
CA VAL A 52 -2.41 6.00 -5.69
C VAL A 52 -2.13 7.35 -5.03
N LEU A 53 -1.72 8.36 -5.81
CA LEU A 53 -1.49 9.70 -5.28
C LEU A 53 -2.74 10.32 -4.66
N CYS A 54 -3.90 10.21 -5.34
CA CYS A 54 -5.17 10.67 -4.81
C CYS A 54 -5.52 9.96 -3.49
N ASN A 55 -5.42 8.64 -3.43
CA ASN A 55 -5.71 7.89 -2.21
C ASN A 55 -4.76 8.27 -1.06
N GLN A 56 -3.46 8.41 -1.33
CA GLN A 56 -2.50 8.83 -0.30
C GLN A 56 -2.76 10.25 0.22
N VAL A 57 -3.08 11.20 -0.66
CA VAL A 57 -3.33 12.60 -0.28
C VAL A 57 -4.68 12.74 0.42
N PHE A 58 -5.75 12.21 -0.16
CA PHE A 58 -7.11 12.47 0.31
C PHE A 58 -7.62 11.47 1.33
N LEU A 59 -7.03 10.28 1.45
CA LEU A 59 -7.47 9.25 2.41
C LEU A 59 -6.41 9.03 3.49
N SER A 60 -5.16 8.77 3.12
CA SER A 60 -4.12 8.47 4.13
C SER A 60 -3.80 9.68 5.03
N MET A 61 -3.81 10.92 4.51
CA MET A 61 -3.56 12.10 5.35
C MET A 61 -4.66 12.30 6.42
N PRO A 62 -5.97 12.29 6.09
CA PRO A 62 -7.02 12.29 7.11
C PRO A 62 -6.92 11.11 8.08
N MET A 63 -6.63 9.89 7.60
CA MET A 63 -6.45 8.73 8.48
C MET A 63 -5.35 8.94 9.51
N VAL A 64 -4.21 9.52 9.11
CA VAL A 64 -3.11 9.83 10.04
C VAL A 64 -3.50 10.91 11.04
N TRP A 65 -4.23 11.93 10.59
CA TRP A 65 -4.73 12.96 11.49
C TRP A 65 -5.69 12.36 12.53
N LEU A 66 -6.62 11.50 12.11
CA LEU A 66 -7.51 10.77 13.02
C LEU A 66 -6.73 9.86 13.97
N ALA A 67 -5.75 9.11 13.45
CA ALA A 67 -4.88 8.28 14.28
C ALA A 67 -4.14 9.10 15.33
N PHE A 68 -3.66 10.30 14.97
CA PHE A 68 -3.03 11.22 15.92
C PHE A 68 -4.00 11.69 17.01
N LEU A 69 -5.26 11.96 16.69
CA LEU A 69 -6.28 12.29 17.69
C LEU A 69 -6.52 11.13 18.67
N VAL A 70 -6.60 9.90 18.16
CA VAL A 70 -6.71 8.69 19.00
C VAL A 70 -5.48 8.53 19.89
N MET A 71 -4.28 8.77 19.37
CA MET A 71 -3.05 8.73 20.16
C MET A 71 -3.02 9.81 21.25
N LYS A 72 -3.44 11.04 20.95
CA LYS A 72 -3.60 12.12 21.94
C LYS A 72 -4.62 11.79 23.02
N TRP A 73 -5.71 11.12 22.66
CA TRP A 73 -6.72 10.68 23.61
C TRP A 73 -6.17 9.61 24.57
N ARG A 74 -5.28 8.73 24.09
CA ARG A 74 -4.63 7.69 24.90
C ARG A 74 -3.50 8.20 25.80
N GLY A 75 -2.94 9.38 25.54
CA GLY A 75 -1.82 9.93 26.31
C GLY A 75 -1.07 11.04 25.59
N ASN A 76 0.21 11.24 25.94
CA ASN A 76 1.07 12.22 25.27
C ASN A 76 1.94 11.55 24.20
N PRO A 77 1.53 11.53 22.91
CA PRO A 77 2.30 10.88 21.85
C PRO A 77 3.63 11.59 21.52
N CYS A 78 3.81 12.82 21.98
CA CYS A 78 5.00 13.63 21.74
C CYS A 78 5.83 13.80 23.02
N SER A 79 5.71 12.87 23.98
CA SER A 79 6.55 12.87 25.17
C SER A 79 8.01 12.56 24.81
N LEU A 80 8.95 13.16 25.54
CA LEU A 80 10.38 12.86 25.40
C LEU A 80 10.76 11.50 26.04
N GLU A 81 9.88 10.96 26.88
CA GLU A 81 10.09 9.66 27.52
C GLU A 81 9.86 8.55 26.51
N LEU A 82 10.90 7.75 26.29
CA LEU A 82 10.82 6.60 25.39
C LEU A 82 10.18 5.41 26.13
N PRO A 83 9.34 4.61 25.43
CA PRO A 83 8.88 3.35 25.98
C PRO A 83 10.07 2.42 26.25
N SER A 84 9.94 1.54 27.25
CA SER A 84 10.94 0.50 27.47
C SER A 84 11.04 -0.42 26.26
N PHE A 85 12.21 -1.02 26.04
CA PHE A 85 12.45 -1.93 24.92
C PHE A 85 11.42 -3.06 24.83
N HIS A 86 11.10 -3.69 25.98
CA HIS A 86 10.10 -4.75 26.04
C HIS A 86 8.69 -4.27 25.67
N ARG A 87 8.33 -3.04 26.01
CA ARG A 87 7.05 -2.45 25.63
C ARG A 87 6.98 -2.25 24.12
N VAL A 88 8.05 -1.76 23.49
CA VAL A 88 8.11 -1.64 22.02
C VAL A 88 7.92 -3.00 21.36
N LEU A 89 8.62 -4.04 21.83
CA LEU A 89 8.47 -5.39 21.28
C LEU A 89 7.04 -5.93 21.44
N LEU A 90 6.43 -5.73 22.60
CA LEU A 90 5.05 -6.14 22.86
C LEU A 90 4.06 -5.40 21.95
N GLU A 91 4.18 -4.08 21.84
CA GLU A 91 3.32 -3.27 20.98
C GLU A 91 3.50 -3.65 19.49
N MET A 92 4.74 -3.89 19.04
CA MET A 92 4.99 -4.38 17.68
C MET A 92 4.36 -5.76 17.43
N ALA A 93 4.47 -6.70 18.38
CA ALA A 93 3.88 -8.03 18.25
C ALA A 93 2.35 -7.98 18.21
N ILE A 94 1.73 -7.19 19.10
CA ILE A 94 0.27 -7.01 19.12
C ILE A 94 -0.20 -6.31 17.84
N CYS A 95 0.45 -5.23 17.42
CA CYS A 95 0.10 -4.53 16.19
C CYS A 95 0.25 -5.44 14.96
N GLY A 96 1.33 -6.24 14.89
CA GLY A 96 1.52 -7.20 13.81
C GLY A 96 0.42 -8.27 13.75
N LEU A 97 0.05 -8.84 14.90
CA LEU A 97 -1.05 -9.82 14.96
C LEU A 97 -2.41 -9.20 14.59
N LEU A 98 -2.67 -7.98 15.05
CA LEU A 98 -3.88 -7.25 14.69
C LEU A 98 -3.93 -6.95 13.19
N GLU A 99 -2.81 -6.48 12.61
CA GLU A 99 -2.68 -6.24 11.18
C GLU A 99 -3.00 -7.51 10.38
N GLU A 100 -2.37 -8.64 10.72
CA GLU A 100 -2.60 -9.93 10.05
C GLU A 100 -4.09 -10.35 10.09
N VAL A 101 -4.72 -10.26 11.27
CA VAL A 101 -6.13 -10.63 11.43
C VAL A 101 -7.02 -9.67 10.66
N ILE A 102 -6.88 -8.36 10.85
CA ILE A 102 -7.75 -7.36 10.23
C ILE A 102 -7.60 -7.41 8.71
N PHE A 103 -6.38 -7.40 8.20
CA PHE A 103 -6.09 -7.47 6.77
C PHE A 103 -6.64 -8.75 6.14
N TYR A 104 -6.40 -9.92 6.75
CA TYR A 104 -6.88 -11.18 6.19
C TYR A 104 -8.41 -11.21 6.06
N TYR A 105 -9.12 -10.84 7.13
CA TYR A 105 -10.59 -10.90 7.12
C TYR A 105 -11.22 -9.79 6.29
N SER A 106 -10.65 -8.58 6.27
CA SER A 106 -11.13 -7.50 5.40
C SER A 106 -10.90 -7.82 3.93
N HIS A 107 -9.71 -8.31 3.57
CA HIS A 107 -9.40 -8.75 2.22
C HIS A 107 -10.33 -9.90 1.79
N ARG A 108 -10.51 -10.92 2.64
CA ARG A 108 -11.43 -12.03 2.36
C ARG A 108 -12.88 -11.55 2.18
N LEU A 109 -13.31 -10.57 2.97
CA LEU A 109 -14.62 -9.95 2.81
C LEU A 109 -14.74 -9.23 1.45
N PHE A 110 -13.70 -8.51 1.02
CA PHE A 110 -13.68 -7.83 -0.28
C PHE A 110 -13.71 -8.79 -1.48
N HIS A 111 -13.32 -10.06 -1.31
CA HIS A 111 -13.53 -11.10 -2.31
C HIS A 111 -14.96 -11.64 -2.39
N HIS A 112 -15.86 -11.26 -1.48
CA HIS A 112 -17.27 -11.62 -1.61
C HIS A 112 -17.83 -11.05 -2.94
N PRO A 113 -18.62 -11.81 -3.74
CA PRO A 113 -18.94 -11.46 -5.13
C PRO A 113 -19.44 -10.02 -5.36
N THR A 114 -20.30 -9.53 -4.46
CA THR A 114 -20.83 -8.16 -4.52
C THR A 114 -19.75 -7.11 -4.25
N LEU A 115 -18.90 -7.31 -3.25
CA LEU A 115 -17.83 -6.36 -2.91
C LEU A 115 -16.70 -6.45 -3.92
N TYR A 116 -16.39 -7.65 -4.41
CA TYR A 116 -15.40 -7.85 -5.45
C TYR A 116 -15.73 -7.03 -6.69
N LYS A 117 -16.95 -7.19 -7.22
CA LYS A 117 -17.38 -6.51 -8.44
C LYS A 117 -17.26 -4.98 -8.38
N HIS A 118 -17.54 -4.37 -7.22
CA HIS A 118 -17.65 -2.92 -7.07
C HIS A 118 -16.44 -2.25 -6.40
N ILE A 119 -15.65 -3.00 -5.62
CA ILE A 119 -14.55 -2.48 -4.81
C ILE A 119 -13.25 -3.19 -5.20
N HIS A 120 -13.15 -4.49 -4.93
CA HIS A 120 -11.86 -5.21 -5.03
C HIS A 120 -11.37 -5.46 -6.45
N LYS A 121 -12.28 -5.41 -7.43
CA LYS A 121 -11.93 -5.64 -8.84
C LYS A 121 -10.85 -4.67 -9.32
N ILE A 122 -10.82 -3.43 -8.82
CA ILE A 122 -9.83 -2.41 -9.17
C ILE A 122 -8.41 -2.92 -8.83
N HIS A 123 -8.22 -3.46 -7.62
CA HIS A 123 -6.95 -4.05 -7.20
C HIS A 123 -6.50 -5.19 -8.13
N HIS A 124 -7.46 -5.99 -8.63
CA HIS A 124 -7.20 -7.12 -9.54
C HIS A 124 -7.15 -6.77 -11.03
N GLU A 125 -7.25 -5.49 -11.43
CA GLU A 125 -7.15 -5.08 -12.85
C GLU A 125 -5.76 -5.34 -13.46
N TRP A 126 -4.75 -5.52 -12.60
CA TRP A 126 -3.36 -5.78 -12.99
C TRP A 126 -3.00 -7.23 -12.71
N THR A 127 -3.27 -8.09 -13.70
CA THR A 127 -2.97 -9.54 -13.59
C THR A 127 -1.47 -9.90 -13.54
N ALA A 128 -0.61 -8.95 -13.92
CA ALA A 128 0.83 -8.95 -13.65
C ALA A 128 1.19 -7.64 -12.94
N PRO A 129 1.08 -7.60 -11.61
CA PRO A 129 1.25 -6.37 -10.85
C PRO A 129 2.72 -5.93 -10.86
N ILE A 130 2.90 -4.61 -10.91
CA ILE A 130 4.17 -3.93 -10.69
C ILE A 130 4.09 -3.22 -9.33
N GLY A 131 5.23 -2.79 -8.78
CA GLY A 131 5.29 -2.39 -7.37
C GLY A 131 4.27 -1.31 -6.94
N VAL A 132 4.02 -0.30 -7.79
CA VAL A 132 3.09 0.81 -7.47
C VAL A 132 1.63 0.33 -7.33
N ILE A 133 1.29 -0.81 -7.94
CA ILE A 133 -0.07 -1.39 -7.92
C ILE A 133 -0.43 -1.94 -6.54
N SER A 134 0.55 -2.15 -5.66
CA SER A 134 0.29 -2.52 -4.25
C SER A 134 -0.65 -1.55 -3.53
N LEU A 135 -0.71 -0.27 -3.95
CA LEU A 135 -1.64 0.73 -3.42
C LEU A 135 -2.72 1.17 -4.44
N TYR A 136 -2.80 0.52 -5.61
CA TYR A 136 -3.82 0.81 -6.60
C TYR A 136 -5.10 0.08 -6.22
N THR A 137 -5.95 0.75 -5.44
CA THR A 137 -7.17 0.17 -4.87
C THR A 137 -8.32 1.16 -4.90
N HIS A 138 -9.54 0.64 -4.70
CA HIS A 138 -10.71 1.48 -4.47
C HIS A 138 -10.56 2.27 -3.16
N PRO A 139 -11.07 3.51 -3.03
CA PRO A 139 -10.96 4.31 -1.80
C PRO A 139 -11.39 3.61 -0.52
N VAL A 140 -12.46 2.82 -0.57
CA VAL A 140 -12.93 2.02 0.57
C VAL A 140 -11.95 0.91 0.94
N GLU A 141 -11.38 0.26 -0.07
CA GLU A 141 -10.38 -0.78 0.15
C GLU A 141 -9.13 -0.17 0.77
N HIS A 142 -8.61 0.93 0.21
CA HIS A 142 -7.45 1.67 0.74
C HIS A 142 -7.54 2.05 2.23
N VAL A 143 -8.75 2.23 2.77
CA VAL A 143 -8.96 2.58 4.18
C VAL A 143 -9.06 1.35 5.08
N VAL A 144 -9.46 0.20 4.54
CA VAL A 144 -9.91 -0.98 5.30
C VAL A 144 -9.02 -2.21 5.09
N SER A 145 -8.29 -2.28 3.99
CA SER A 145 -7.43 -3.38 3.58
C SER A 145 -6.17 -2.89 2.87
#